data_AF-A0A9E3U5H5-F1
#
_entry.id   AF-A0A9E3U5H5-F1
#
_cell.length_a   1.000
_cell.length_b   1.000
_cell.length_c   1.000
_cell.angle_alpha   90.00
_cell.angle_beta   90.00
_cell.angle_gamma   90.00
#
_symmetry.space_group_name_H-M   'P 1'
#
loop_
_entity.id
_entity.type
_entity.pdbx_description
1 polymer ?
#
loop_
_entity_poly.entity_id
_entity_poly.type
_entity_poly.pdbx_seq_one_letter_code
_entity_poly.pdbx_strand_id
1 'polypeptide(L)'
;MDSLRSRLSLVGLLVLTVASGCAAPLEDETEAADQGVTASRDEGRLLDIPFYFSVPKSVVKTEIDRRAYSYPTVWNTSMEVKDAGLRMIAIRQAGTSPSAKRAARQDMSRQLSRAGVLKDGDVVLSFRPELAGTMAYPHIQMGSTHASLTYTKNGQAYNVDSPLDGEYVGQFDTLHFSGGTNASGGTDLGTDALHILRPAGWDDARRAQLGKWASAVAQNRAYGKVRFQKDYLAPIFATRRMTTKQTVTQLGKIILNQGTMDLPMYCSEFAWHMLALSSCTEAEIRAAGPDGAACVKPVFDPMQLAATDASSVGLTEGPLTTILSAPAADRAGLVRSVFEGGNPGRLSSGHRAVAEQVAPLMAGLSQYYGARAQGATVQMTSEAASQLNAGVQNVPNYSPTAFLVSSMQESGLRKIDYVATVVFVDSDADMQKAKRLAMPQGSSLPQ
;
A
#
# COMPACT_ATOMS: atom_id res chain seq x y z
N MET A 1 -47.28 -41.98 -9.52
CA MET A 1 -47.92 -40.66 -9.33
C MET A 1 -48.05 -40.47 -7.84
N ASP A 2 -47.46 -39.39 -7.31
CA ASP A 2 -47.65 -38.87 -5.94
C ASP A 2 -47.20 -39.82 -4.81
N SER A 3 -46.72 -39.39 -3.64
CA SER A 3 -46.43 -38.10 -3.02
C SER A 3 -45.87 -38.43 -1.62
N LEU A 4 -44.89 -37.64 -1.17
CA LEU A 4 -44.55 -37.27 0.21
C LEU A 4 -44.44 -38.35 1.31
N ARG A 5 -43.25 -38.41 1.94
CA ARG A 5 -43.01 -38.10 3.38
C ARG A 5 -41.51 -38.09 3.68
N SER A 6 -40.93 -36.90 3.75
CA SER A 6 -40.43 -36.25 4.97
C SER A 6 -39.24 -36.96 5.63
N ARG A 7 -38.03 -36.48 5.31
CA ARG A 7 -36.85 -36.58 6.18
C ARG A 7 -36.49 -35.16 6.59
N LEU A 8 -36.78 -34.82 7.84
CA LEU A 8 -36.17 -33.68 8.52
C LEU A 8 -34.67 -33.96 8.67
N SER A 9 -33.83 -33.22 7.96
CA SER A 9 -32.43 -33.04 8.35
C SER A 9 -32.33 -31.72 9.09
N LEU A 10 -32.11 -31.83 10.40
CA LEU A 10 -31.84 -30.75 11.33
C LEU A 10 -30.50 -30.10 10.94
N VAL A 11 -30.53 -28.97 10.23
CA VAL A 11 -29.34 -28.13 10.03
C VAL A 11 -29.22 -27.26 11.29
N GLY A 12 -28.25 -27.60 12.13
CA GLY A 12 -27.86 -26.79 13.27
C GLY A 12 -27.30 -25.45 12.80
N LEU A 13 -28.11 -24.40 12.92
CA LEU A 13 -27.71 -23.02 12.73
C LEU A 13 -26.83 -22.61 13.93
N LEU A 14 -25.51 -22.72 13.80
CA LEU A 14 -24.57 -22.19 14.78
C LEU A 14 -24.51 -20.67 14.59
N VAL A 15 -25.36 -19.94 15.31
CA VAL A 15 -25.29 -18.48 15.41
C VAL A 15 -24.09 -18.15 16.32
N LEU A 16 -22.94 -17.82 15.74
CA LEU A 16 -21.87 -17.15 16.47
C LEU A 16 -22.33 -15.71 16.77
N THR A 17 -22.91 -15.53 17.96
CA THR A 17 -23.03 -14.21 18.58
C THR A 17 -21.63 -13.70 18.90
N VAL A 18 -21.09 -12.83 18.06
CA VAL A 18 -19.88 -12.07 18.39
C VAL A 18 -20.30 -11.04 19.44
N ALA A 19 -20.00 -11.33 20.71
CA ALA A 19 -20.16 -10.37 21.78
C ALA A 19 -19.23 -9.19 21.47
N SER A 20 -19.82 -8.05 21.13
CA SER A 20 -19.16 -6.75 21.11
C SER A 20 -18.75 -6.39 22.53
N GLY A 21 -17.61 -6.92 22.97
CA GLY A 21 -16.94 -6.52 24.19
C GLY A 21 -16.42 -5.10 24.03
N CYS A 22 -16.85 -4.21 24.90
CA CYS A 22 -16.29 -2.88 25.07
C CYS A 22 -14.78 -3.02 25.34
N ALA A 23 -13.94 -2.71 24.36
CA ALA A 23 -12.52 -2.59 24.57
C ALA A 23 -12.25 -1.29 25.34
N ALA A 24 -11.61 -1.43 26.51
CA ALA A 24 -11.10 -0.33 27.32
C ALA A 24 -10.14 0.57 26.51
N PRO A 25 -9.96 1.85 26.91
CA PRO A 25 -8.96 2.72 26.31
C PRO A 25 -7.59 2.06 26.41
N LEU A 26 -6.88 1.97 25.29
CA LEU A 26 -5.56 1.34 25.21
C LEU A 26 -4.56 2.15 26.04
N GLU A 27 -4.05 1.55 27.12
CA GLU A 27 -2.87 2.01 27.85
C GLU A 27 -1.59 1.46 27.19
N ASP A 28 -0.59 2.34 27.14
CA ASP A 28 0.84 2.16 26.85
C ASP A 28 1.26 1.11 25.80
N GLU A 29 1.46 1.59 24.56
CA GLU A 29 2.08 0.87 23.45
C GLU A 29 3.60 0.77 23.69
N THR A 30 4.05 -0.37 24.22
CA THR A 30 5.48 -0.73 24.15
C THR A 30 5.77 -1.23 22.73
N GLU A 31 6.02 -0.28 21.83
CA GLU A 31 6.41 -0.56 20.44
C GLU A 31 7.79 -1.21 20.35
N ALA A 32 7.94 -2.12 19.39
CA ALA A 32 9.22 -2.74 19.05
C ALA A 32 10.23 -1.67 18.63
N ALA A 33 11.48 -1.79 19.10
CA ALA A 33 12.56 -0.92 18.63
C ALA A 33 12.77 -1.14 17.13
N ASP A 34 12.29 -0.21 16.31
CA ASP A 34 12.60 -0.16 14.89
C ASP A 34 14.08 0.18 14.71
N GLN A 35 14.85 -0.83 14.31
CA GLN A 35 16.17 -0.60 13.75
C GLN A 35 15.89 -0.19 12.31
N GLY A 36 16.03 1.10 12.00
CA GLY A 36 15.79 1.65 10.66
C GLY A 36 16.48 0.84 9.56
N VAL A 37 16.20 1.20 8.31
CA VAL A 37 16.59 0.40 7.14
C VAL A 37 18.07 -0.04 7.20
N THR A 38 18.27 -1.35 7.35
CA THR A 38 19.62 -1.92 7.51
C THR A 38 20.25 -2.18 6.15
N ALA A 39 21.43 -1.59 5.92
CA ALA A 39 22.19 -1.82 4.70
C ALA A 39 22.66 -3.28 4.57
N SER A 40 22.60 -3.80 3.35
CA SER A 40 23.10 -5.13 3.02
C SER A 40 24.61 -5.23 3.24
N ARG A 41 25.08 -6.42 3.59
CA ARG A 41 26.52 -6.73 3.59
C ARG A 41 27.04 -7.09 2.19
N ASP A 42 26.15 -7.44 1.26
CA ASP A 42 26.50 -7.74 -0.13
C ASP A 42 26.89 -6.44 -0.86
N GLU A 43 28.07 -6.39 -1.47
CA GLU A 43 28.54 -5.19 -2.18
C GLU A 43 27.68 -4.81 -3.38
N GLY A 44 26.93 -5.77 -3.95
CA GLY A 44 26.06 -5.61 -5.11
C GLY A 44 24.63 -5.15 -4.81
N ARG A 45 24.26 -4.98 -3.52
CA ARG A 45 22.92 -4.54 -3.11
C ARG A 45 22.99 -3.43 -2.07
N LEU A 46 22.04 -2.49 -2.10
CA LEU A 46 21.92 -1.50 -1.03
C LEU A 46 21.31 -2.13 0.21
N LEU A 47 20.19 -2.83 0.06
CA LEU A 47 19.42 -3.47 1.12
C LEU A 47 19.16 -4.95 0.82
N ASP A 48 19.09 -5.77 1.87
CA ASP A 48 18.69 -7.18 1.77
C ASP A 48 17.16 -7.26 1.75
N ILE A 49 16.60 -7.20 0.54
CA ILE A 49 15.15 -7.26 0.31
C ILE A 49 14.79 -8.64 -0.25
N PRO A 50 13.89 -9.39 0.40
CA PRO A 50 13.43 -10.66 -0.12
C PRO A 50 12.55 -10.46 -1.35
N PHE A 51 12.43 -11.49 -2.20
CA PHE A 51 11.63 -11.43 -3.42
C PHE A 51 10.15 -11.09 -3.15
N TYR A 52 9.58 -11.50 -2.00
CA TYR A 52 8.18 -11.23 -1.65
C TYR A 52 7.92 -9.77 -1.25
N PHE A 53 8.97 -8.95 -1.07
CA PHE A 53 8.90 -7.49 -0.94
C PHE A 53 9.35 -6.75 -2.21
N SER A 54 9.56 -7.50 -3.30
CA SER A 54 10.10 -6.97 -4.55
C SER A 54 9.07 -6.98 -5.67
N VAL A 55 9.32 -6.19 -6.71
CA VAL A 55 8.53 -6.22 -7.95
C VAL A 55 9.36 -6.85 -9.08
N PRO A 56 8.73 -7.53 -10.06
CA PRO A 56 9.44 -8.00 -11.24
C PRO A 56 10.04 -6.82 -12.03
N LYS A 57 11.29 -6.94 -12.47
CA LYS A 57 12.00 -5.87 -13.20
C LYS A 57 11.26 -5.43 -14.47
N SER A 58 10.53 -6.34 -15.11
CA SER A 58 9.76 -6.10 -16.32
C SER A 58 8.58 -5.12 -16.14
N VAL A 59 8.12 -4.88 -14.91
CA VAL A 59 6.99 -3.97 -14.64
C VAL A 59 7.44 -2.52 -14.48
N VAL A 60 8.73 -2.29 -14.22
CA VAL A 60 9.33 -0.97 -13.98
C VAL A 60 9.58 -0.26 -15.32
N LYS A 61 8.51 0.34 -15.86
CA LYS A 61 8.51 1.01 -17.18
C LYS A 61 8.53 2.54 -17.10
N THR A 62 8.15 3.11 -15.95
CA THR A 62 8.09 4.57 -15.79
C THR A 62 9.47 5.19 -15.94
N GLU A 63 9.67 6.08 -16.91
CA GLU A 63 10.92 6.82 -17.04
C GLU A 63 11.07 7.86 -15.92
N ILE A 64 12.31 8.03 -15.44
CA ILE A 64 12.69 9.06 -14.47
C ILE A 64 13.98 9.72 -14.94
N ASP A 65 14.01 11.05 -14.94
CA ASP A 65 15.23 11.80 -15.26
C ASP A 65 16.14 11.87 -14.03
N ARG A 66 17.11 10.95 -13.99
CA ARG A 66 18.08 10.85 -12.89
C ARG A 66 19.02 12.07 -12.78
N ARG A 67 19.07 12.93 -13.80
CA ARG A 67 19.90 14.16 -13.78
C ARG A 67 19.15 15.34 -13.15
N ALA A 68 17.84 15.23 -12.96
CA ALA A 68 17.00 16.29 -12.42
C ALA A 68 16.97 16.34 -10.88
N TYR A 69 17.64 15.41 -10.20
CA TYR A 69 17.78 15.38 -8.73
C TYR A 69 19.15 14.82 -8.32
N SER A 70 19.56 15.09 -7.08
CA SER A 70 20.92 14.79 -6.59
C SER A 70 21.11 13.38 -6.03
N TYR A 71 20.04 12.62 -5.86
CA TYR A 71 20.06 11.31 -5.19
C TYR A 71 20.47 10.17 -6.14
N PRO A 72 21.34 9.23 -5.71
CA PRO A 72 21.66 8.05 -6.48
C PRO A 72 20.42 7.17 -6.63
N THR A 73 20.26 6.64 -7.84
CA THR A 73 19.19 5.70 -8.16
C THR A 73 19.77 4.37 -8.55
N VAL A 74 19.43 3.32 -7.80
CA VAL A 74 19.99 1.98 -7.94
C VAL A 74 18.91 0.98 -8.31
N TRP A 75 19.27 -0.07 -9.04
CA TRP A 75 18.47 -1.27 -9.09
C TRP A 75 18.92 -2.19 -7.95
N ASN A 76 18.11 -2.33 -6.91
CA ASN A 76 18.37 -3.23 -5.80
C ASN A 76 17.70 -4.57 -6.06
N THR A 77 18.45 -5.50 -6.67
CA THR A 77 17.99 -6.87 -6.92
C THR A 77 17.53 -7.53 -5.62
N SER A 78 16.50 -8.37 -5.67
CA SER A 78 16.08 -9.17 -4.52
C SER A 78 17.14 -10.20 -4.12
N MET A 79 17.04 -10.75 -2.92
CA MET A 79 17.98 -11.75 -2.42
C MET A 79 17.90 -13.07 -3.19
N GLU A 80 16.68 -13.53 -3.51
CA GLU A 80 16.43 -14.88 -4.03
C GLU A 80 16.11 -14.90 -5.54
N VAL A 81 15.53 -13.82 -6.09
CA VAL A 81 15.04 -13.78 -7.48
C VAL A 81 15.73 -12.66 -8.26
N LYS A 82 16.61 -13.03 -9.21
CA LYS A 82 17.45 -12.07 -9.96
C LYS A 82 16.67 -11.09 -10.82
N ASP A 83 15.53 -11.51 -11.36
CA ASP A 83 14.66 -10.68 -12.20
C ASP A 83 13.61 -9.90 -11.40
N ALA A 84 13.74 -9.88 -10.08
CA ALA A 84 12.95 -9.08 -9.18
C ALA A 84 13.83 -8.15 -8.34
N GLY A 85 13.27 -7.03 -7.92
CA GLY A 85 13.97 -6.06 -7.08
C GLY A 85 13.18 -4.78 -6.94
N LEU A 86 13.85 -3.72 -6.50
CA LEU A 86 13.28 -2.39 -6.35
C LEU A 86 14.17 -1.35 -7.05
N ARG A 87 13.54 -0.37 -7.70
CA ARG A 87 14.24 0.82 -8.18
C ARG A 87 14.34 1.79 -7.01
N MET A 88 15.48 1.80 -6.32
CA MET A 88 15.66 2.59 -5.11
C MET A 88 16.28 3.95 -5.39
N ILE A 89 15.72 5.00 -4.80
CA ILE A 89 16.31 6.34 -4.70
C ILE A 89 16.78 6.51 -3.27
N ALA A 90 18.10 6.56 -3.05
CA ALA A 90 18.66 6.62 -1.69
C ALA A 90 18.85 8.08 -1.24
N ILE A 91 18.33 8.41 -0.07
CA ILE A 91 18.36 9.75 0.51
C ILE A 91 19.03 9.68 1.86
N ARG A 92 20.06 10.49 2.06
CA ARG A 92 20.73 10.59 3.35
C ARG A 92 19.84 11.35 4.33
N GLN A 93 19.37 10.68 5.38
CA GLN A 93 18.87 11.35 6.57
C GLN A 93 20.03 11.46 7.56
N ALA A 94 20.40 12.68 7.96
CA ALA A 94 21.63 12.97 8.70
C ALA A 94 21.57 12.51 10.19
N GLY A 95 21.03 11.32 10.44
CA GLY A 95 20.75 10.74 11.74
C GLY A 95 19.28 10.33 11.90
N THR A 96 18.98 9.65 13.01
CA THR A 96 17.65 9.12 13.34
C THR A 96 16.77 10.09 14.11
N SER A 97 17.26 11.31 14.42
CA SER A 97 16.45 12.30 15.14
C SER A 97 15.27 12.77 14.28
N PRO A 98 14.10 13.07 14.89
CA PRO A 98 12.95 13.57 14.16
C PRO A 98 13.27 14.81 13.30
N SER A 99 14.12 15.72 13.78
CA SER A 99 14.52 16.91 13.02
C SER A 99 15.34 16.57 11.76
N ALA A 100 16.27 15.62 11.85
CA ALA A 100 17.04 15.14 10.70
C ALA A 100 16.13 14.43 9.68
N LYS A 101 15.22 13.58 10.18
CA LYS A 101 14.21 12.90 9.37
C LYS A 101 13.32 13.90 8.60
N ARG A 102 12.83 14.95 9.27
CA ARG A 102 12.02 16.02 8.65
C ARG A 102 12.79 16.76 7.56
N ALA A 103 14.01 17.20 7.84
CA ALA A 103 14.83 17.93 6.86
C ALA A 103 15.06 17.11 5.58
N ALA A 104 15.37 15.82 5.72
CA ALA A 104 15.54 14.92 4.58
C ALA A 104 14.26 14.76 3.76
N ARG A 105 13.09 14.65 4.43
CA ARG A 105 11.78 14.51 3.77
C ARG A 105 11.34 15.78 3.05
N GLN A 106 11.58 16.96 3.62
CA GLN A 106 11.33 18.24 2.95
C GLN A 106 12.22 18.42 1.71
N ASP A 107 13.48 18.03 1.79
CA ASP A 107 14.40 18.08 0.66
C ASP A 107 14.03 17.10 -0.45
N MET A 108 13.72 15.86 -0.06
CA MET A 108 13.19 14.81 -0.94
C MET A 108 11.95 15.29 -1.70
N SER A 109 10.96 15.82 -0.98
CA SER A 109 9.71 16.33 -1.55
C SER A 109 9.98 17.40 -2.62
N ARG A 110 10.86 18.35 -2.33
CA ARG A 110 11.22 19.43 -3.25
C ARG A 110 11.97 18.93 -4.49
N GLN A 111 13.00 18.11 -4.31
CA GLN A 111 13.81 17.63 -5.43
C GLN A 111 13.01 16.67 -6.34
N LEU A 112 12.31 15.70 -5.74
CA LEU A 112 11.57 14.69 -6.50
C LEU A 112 10.32 15.26 -7.17
N SER A 113 9.67 16.27 -6.59
CA SER A 113 8.56 16.98 -7.25
C SER A 113 9.04 17.76 -8.48
N ARG A 114 10.12 18.54 -8.34
CA ARG A 114 10.71 19.31 -9.46
C ARG A 114 11.22 18.42 -10.59
N ALA A 115 11.74 17.24 -10.25
CA ALA A 115 12.18 16.24 -11.23
C ALA A 115 11.03 15.46 -11.88
N GLY A 116 9.78 15.64 -11.43
CA GLY A 116 8.63 14.87 -11.91
C GLY A 116 8.65 13.39 -11.47
N VAL A 117 9.46 13.03 -10.47
CA VAL A 117 9.44 11.71 -9.85
C VAL A 117 8.21 11.58 -8.95
N LEU A 118 7.91 12.59 -8.13
CA LEU A 118 6.64 12.74 -7.43
C LEU A 118 5.72 13.71 -8.19
N LYS A 119 4.49 13.28 -8.48
CA LYS A 119 3.47 14.05 -9.20
C LYS A 119 2.11 13.97 -8.51
N ASP A 120 1.25 14.92 -8.83
CA ASP A 120 -0.16 14.90 -8.42
C ASP A 120 -0.82 13.59 -8.82
N GLY A 121 -1.41 12.91 -7.85
CA GLY A 121 -2.07 11.62 -8.02
C GLY A 121 -1.19 10.42 -7.72
N ASP A 122 0.12 10.60 -7.49
CA ASP A 122 0.95 9.49 -7.05
C ASP A 122 0.52 9.02 -5.66
N VAL A 123 0.38 7.72 -5.49
CA VAL A 123 0.14 7.06 -4.21
C VAL A 123 1.49 6.70 -3.62
N VAL A 124 1.75 7.19 -2.41
CA VAL A 124 2.96 6.90 -1.67
C VAL A 124 2.64 5.89 -0.57
N LEU A 125 3.22 4.69 -0.67
CA LEU A 125 3.04 3.64 0.34
C LEU A 125 4.21 3.66 1.32
N SER A 126 3.91 3.62 2.62
CA SER A 126 4.93 3.34 3.63
C SER A 126 5.37 1.88 3.51
N PHE A 127 6.66 1.69 3.27
CA PHE A 127 7.30 0.39 3.09
C PHE A 127 8.20 0.07 4.27
N ARG A 128 8.06 -1.14 4.80
CA ARG A 128 8.67 -1.60 6.05
C ARG A 128 9.54 -2.84 5.79
N PRO A 129 10.75 -2.69 5.24
CA PRO A 129 11.61 -3.83 4.93
C PRO A 129 11.97 -4.68 6.15
N GLU A 130 11.99 -4.10 7.35
CA GLU A 130 12.22 -4.76 8.63
C GLU A 130 11.16 -5.81 9.00
N LEU A 131 9.98 -5.75 8.38
CA LEU A 131 8.93 -6.77 8.51
C LEU A 131 9.23 -8.05 7.73
N ALA A 132 10.30 -8.09 6.95
CA ALA A 132 10.78 -9.33 6.34
C ALA A 132 11.17 -10.35 7.43
N GLY A 133 10.79 -11.61 7.21
CA GLY A 133 11.05 -12.68 8.18
C GLY A 133 10.26 -12.57 9.48
N THR A 134 9.08 -11.95 9.45
CA THR A 134 8.18 -11.84 10.62
C THR A 134 7.04 -12.84 10.54
N MET A 135 5.89 -12.48 10.00
CA MET A 135 4.74 -13.37 9.81
C MET A 135 4.35 -13.39 8.33
N ALA A 136 3.62 -14.43 7.92
CA ALA A 136 3.13 -14.55 6.55
C ALA A 136 2.27 -13.35 6.11
N TYR A 137 1.47 -12.77 7.02
CA TYR A 137 0.63 -11.62 6.71
C TYR A 137 1.43 -10.40 6.18
N PRO A 138 2.46 -9.89 6.89
CA PRO A 138 3.38 -8.88 6.35
C PRO A 138 4.04 -9.28 5.03
N HIS A 139 4.44 -10.55 4.86
CA HIS A 139 5.03 -11.05 3.62
C HIS A 139 4.05 -10.91 2.44
N ILE A 140 2.78 -11.24 2.65
CA ILE A 140 1.70 -11.11 1.68
C ILE A 140 1.36 -9.65 1.38
N GLN A 141 1.41 -8.78 2.40
CA GLN A 141 1.26 -7.33 2.22
C GLN A 141 2.49 -6.67 1.57
N MET A 142 3.52 -7.45 1.23
CA MET A 142 4.76 -6.96 0.61
C MET A 142 5.43 -5.83 1.43
N GLY A 143 5.28 -5.86 2.76
CA GLY A 143 5.80 -4.83 3.65
C GLY A 143 5.11 -3.45 3.55
N SER A 144 4.02 -3.33 2.79
CA SER A 144 3.24 -2.10 2.66
C SER A 144 2.28 -1.96 3.84
N THR A 145 2.36 -0.85 4.56
CA THR A 145 1.57 -0.65 5.82
C THR A 145 0.66 0.58 5.80
N HIS A 146 0.96 1.56 4.96
CA HIS A 146 0.18 2.79 4.85
C HIS A 146 0.16 3.30 3.41
N ALA A 147 -0.78 4.19 3.08
CA ALA A 147 -0.92 4.74 1.75
C ALA A 147 -1.46 6.17 1.79
N SER A 148 -0.66 7.11 1.29
CA SER A 148 -1.01 8.53 1.20
C SER A 148 -1.11 8.98 -0.25
N LEU A 149 -1.87 10.04 -0.50
CA LEU A 149 -1.98 10.63 -1.83
C LEU A 149 -1.10 11.86 -1.96
N THR A 150 -0.32 11.92 -3.04
CA THR A 150 0.56 13.06 -3.34
C THR A 150 -0.17 14.14 -4.13
N TYR A 151 0.06 15.39 -3.73
CA TYR A 151 -0.20 16.58 -4.55
C TYR A 151 0.96 17.55 -4.44
N THR A 152 1.13 18.42 -5.42
CA THR A 152 2.23 19.37 -5.50
C THR A 152 1.71 20.79 -5.37
N LYS A 153 2.47 21.62 -4.65
CA LYS A 153 2.19 23.04 -4.46
C LYS A 153 3.51 23.78 -4.36
N ASN A 154 3.68 24.83 -5.17
CA ASN A 154 4.89 25.65 -5.20
C ASN A 154 6.20 24.83 -5.39
N GLY A 155 6.14 23.81 -6.26
CA GLY A 155 7.29 22.95 -6.58
C GLY A 155 7.76 22.05 -5.43
N GLN A 156 6.86 21.73 -4.49
CA GLN A 156 7.08 20.77 -3.41
C GLN A 156 5.91 19.78 -3.38
N ALA A 157 6.20 18.52 -3.04
CA ALA A 157 5.20 17.49 -2.83
C ALA A 157 4.66 17.50 -1.39
N TYR A 158 3.37 17.29 -1.28
CA TYR A 158 2.59 17.20 -0.06
C TYR A 158 1.80 15.90 -0.09
N ASN A 159 1.41 15.42 1.07
CA ASN A 159 0.58 14.25 1.22
C ASN A 159 -0.81 14.65 1.77
N VAL A 160 -1.83 13.91 1.36
CA VAL A 160 -3.16 13.91 1.98
C VAL A 160 -3.51 12.48 2.34
N ASP A 161 -3.87 12.26 3.59
CA ASP A 161 -4.23 10.95 4.12
C ASP A 161 -5.37 11.02 5.13
N SER A 162 -5.97 9.87 5.45
CA SER A 162 -6.95 9.65 6.50
C SER A 162 -6.23 9.22 7.79
N PRO A 163 -6.60 9.80 8.95
CA PRO A 163 -7.63 10.84 9.16
C PRO A 163 -7.23 12.22 8.61
N LEU A 164 -8.21 13.05 8.26
CA LEU A 164 -7.96 14.39 7.68
C LEU A 164 -7.52 15.42 8.75
N ASP A 165 -6.38 15.21 9.40
CA ASP A 165 -5.85 16.07 10.45
C ASP A 165 -4.41 16.58 10.17
N GLY A 166 -3.77 17.20 11.18
CA GLY A 166 -2.44 17.78 11.04
C GLY A 166 -1.29 16.78 10.97
N GLU A 167 -1.48 15.53 11.40
CA GLU A 167 -0.47 14.49 11.35
C GLU A 167 -0.45 13.78 10.00
N TYR A 168 -1.58 13.78 9.30
CA TYR A 168 -1.79 13.02 8.07
C TYR A 168 -2.02 13.89 6.83
N VAL A 169 -2.18 15.21 7.00
CA VAL A 169 -2.30 16.18 5.88
C VAL A 169 -1.26 17.27 6.01
N GLY A 170 -0.20 17.19 5.20
CA GLY A 170 0.94 18.09 5.28
C GLY A 170 1.98 17.85 4.20
N GLN A 171 3.22 18.26 4.46
CA GLN A 171 4.35 17.73 3.70
C GLN A 171 4.68 16.34 4.26
N PHE A 172 5.53 15.57 3.57
CA PHE A 172 6.03 14.29 4.06
C PHE A 172 6.92 14.41 5.32
N ASP A 173 6.84 15.50 6.08
CA ASP A 173 7.61 15.80 7.29
C ASP A 173 6.74 15.76 8.57
N THR A 174 5.48 15.34 8.46
CA THR A 174 4.63 15.13 9.63
C THR A 174 5.16 14.00 10.52
N LEU A 175 4.64 13.93 11.75
CA LEU A 175 5.00 12.90 12.72
C LEU A 175 4.90 11.49 12.13
N HIS A 176 3.84 11.23 11.36
CA HIS A 176 3.60 9.94 10.72
C HIS A 176 4.72 9.48 9.78
N PHE A 177 5.38 10.42 9.08
CA PHE A 177 6.47 10.09 8.15
C PHE A 177 7.85 10.23 8.80
N SER A 178 8.05 11.27 9.62
CA SER A 178 9.36 11.59 10.20
C SER A 178 9.61 10.98 11.57
N GLY A 179 8.58 10.42 12.21
CA GLY A 179 8.62 10.03 13.61
C GLY A 179 8.71 11.22 14.56
N GLY A 180 8.69 10.90 15.86
CA GLY A 180 8.80 11.82 16.99
C GLY A 180 7.78 11.52 18.08
N THR A 181 7.74 12.35 19.12
CA THR A 181 6.76 12.25 20.20
C THR A 181 5.49 13.04 19.87
N ASN A 182 4.33 12.40 19.94
CA ASN A 182 3.02 13.02 19.75
C ASN A 182 2.61 13.86 21.00
N ALA A 183 1.52 14.62 20.87
CA ALA A 183 1.04 15.50 21.94
C ALA A 183 0.63 14.77 23.24
N SER A 184 0.32 13.47 23.14
CA SER A 184 -0.01 12.59 24.27
C SER A 184 1.19 11.86 24.88
N GLY A 185 2.41 12.08 24.37
CA GLY A 185 3.64 11.45 24.87
C GLY A 185 4.00 10.11 24.22
N GLY A 186 3.17 9.59 23.30
CA GLY A 186 3.49 8.42 22.50
C GLY A 186 4.56 8.72 21.44
N THR A 187 5.37 7.73 21.06
CA THR A 187 6.44 7.90 20.07
C THR A 187 6.04 7.22 18.77
N ASP A 188 6.07 7.96 17.66
CA ASP A 188 5.99 7.43 16.30
C ASP A 188 7.42 7.29 15.75
N LEU A 189 7.73 6.18 15.09
CA LEU A 189 9.07 5.90 14.54
C LEU A 189 9.23 6.45 13.11
N GLY A 190 8.13 6.86 12.49
CA GLY A 190 8.07 7.34 11.12
C GLY A 190 8.17 6.19 10.12
N THR A 191 8.63 6.49 8.91
CA THR A 191 8.93 5.46 7.90
C THR A 191 10.19 5.76 7.12
N ASP A 192 11.05 4.75 7.00
CA ASP A 192 12.37 4.89 6.39
C ASP A 192 12.43 4.36 4.94
N ALA A 193 11.29 3.90 4.39
CA ALA A 193 11.15 3.65 2.96
C ALA A 193 9.73 3.92 2.44
N LEU A 194 9.64 4.40 1.20
CA LEU A 194 8.38 4.81 0.57
C LEU A 194 8.30 4.25 -0.86
N HIS A 195 7.28 3.48 -1.19
CA HIS A 195 6.97 3.20 -2.61
C HIS A 195 6.23 4.38 -3.23
N ILE A 196 6.57 4.73 -4.46
CA ILE A 196 5.86 5.72 -5.29
C ILE A 196 5.17 4.97 -6.41
N LEU A 197 3.84 5.05 -6.44
CA LEU A 197 2.98 4.40 -7.43
C LEU A 197 2.15 5.45 -8.16
N ARG A 198 2.01 5.33 -9.48
CA ARG A 198 1.40 6.36 -10.31
C ARG A 198 0.18 5.83 -11.07
N PRO A 199 -1.00 6.46 -10.98
CA PRO A 199 -2.11 6.13 -11.88
C PRO A 199 -1.71 6.30 -13.35
N ALA A 200 -1.90 5.23 -14.13
CA ALA A 200 -1.59 5.19 -15.54
C ALA A 200 -2.63 5.96 -16.36
N GLY A 201 -2.20 6.59 -17.46
CA GLY A 201 -3.09 7.23 -18.43
C GLY A 201 -3.83 8.49 -17.93
N TRP A 202 -3.34 9.15 -16.88
CA TRP A 202 -3.88 10.43 -16.43
C TRP A 202 -3.32 11.60 -17.22
N ASP A 203 -4.22 12.45 -17.72
CA ASP A 203 -3.92 13.73 -18.34
C ASP A 203 -3.71 14.85 -17.31
N ASP A 204 -3.26 16.01 -17.80
CA ASP A 204 -3.01 17.19 -16.97
C ASP A 204 -4.30 17.75 -16.37
N ALA A 205 -5.45 17.60 -17.04
CA ALA A 205 -6.74 18.09 -16.56
C ALA A 205 -7.19 17.33 -15.29
N ARG A 206 -7.09 16.00 -15.29
CA ARG A 206 -7.41 15.17 -14.12
C ARG A 206 -6.45 15.45 -12.96
N ARG A 207 -5.16 15.65 -13.23
CA ARG A 207 -4.17 16.04 -12.21
C ARG A 207 -4.49 17.40 -11.60
N ALA A 208 -4.78 18.39 -12.44
CA ALA A 208 -5.18 19.72 -11.98
C ALA A 208 -6.47 19.67 -11.15
N GLN A 209 -7.44 18.84 -11.53
CA GLN A 209 -8.66 18.65 -10.75
C GLN A 209 -8.40 17.99 -9.40
N LEU A 210 -7.48 17.01 -9.33
CA LEU A 210 -7.04 16.47 -8.05
C LEU A 210 -6.38 17.54 -7.18
N GLY A 211 -5.53 18.39 -7.74
CA GLY A 211 -4.89 19.50 -7.03
C GLY A 211 -5.90 20.45 -6.37
N LYS A 212 -7.05 20.70 -7.02
CA LYS A 212 -8.16 21.47 -6.44
C LYS A 212 -8.78 20.74 -5.24
N TRP A 213 -9.07 19.45 -5.36
CA TRP A 213 -9.62 18.64 -4.27
C TRP A 213 -8.66 18.55 -3.08
N ALA A 214 -7.37 18.31 -3.32
CA ALA A 214 -6.36 18.29 -2.27
C ALA A 214 -6.22 19.64 -1.56
N SER A 215 -6.31 20.74 -2.33
CA SER A 215 -6.32 22.10 -1.75
C SER A 215 -7.57 22.33 -0.89
N ALA A 216 -8.74 21.87 -1.33
CA ALA A 216 -9.97 21.95 -0.55
C ALA A 216 -9.87 21.13 0.75
N VAL A 217 -9.29 19.93 0.72
CA VAL A 217 -9.02 19.14 1.93
C VAL A 217 -8.08 19.88 2.89
N ALA A 218 -7.00 20.45 2.37
CA ALA A 218 -6.03 21.16 3.20
C ALA A 218 -6.64 22.41 3.87
N GLN A 219 -7.55 23.11 3.19
CA GLN A 219 -8.27 24.27 3.75
C GLN A 219 -9.41 23.86 4.68
N ASN A 220 -10.09 22.78 4.34
CA ASN A 220 -11.26 22.28 5.01
C ASN A 220 -11.06 20.84 5.46
N ARG A 221 -10.19 20.69 6.44
CA ARG A 221 -10.00 19.43 7.14
C ARG A 221 -11.32 19.05 7.77
N ALA A 222 -11.93 17.97 7.28
CA ALA A 222 -13.24 17.51 7.73
C ALA A 222 -13.16 16.80 9.09
N TYR A 223 -12.52 17.45 10.07
CA TYR A 223 -12.17 16.91 11.37
C TYR A 223 -13.34 16.12 11.99
N GLY A 224 -13.09 14.85 12.28
CA GLY A 224 -14.08 13.93 12.86
C GLY A 224 -15.02 13.22 11.87
N LYS A 225 -15.14 13.68 10.62
CA LYS A 225 -16.01 13.06 9.59
C LYS A 225 -15.32 11.98 8.77
N VAL A 226 -14.03 12.16 8.48
CA VAL A 226 -13.18 11.12 7.88
C VAL A 226 -12.23 10.65 8.97
N ARG A 227 -12.55 9.50 9.57
CA ARG A 227 -11.79 8.90 10.67
C ARG A 227 -11.15 7.59 10.23
N PHE A 228 -10.07 7.21 10.89
CA PHE A 228 -9.41 5.95 10.61
C PHE A 228 -10.32 4.75 10.96
N GLN A 229 -10.49 3.84 10.01
CA GLN A 229 -11.12 2.54 10.21
C GLN A 229 -10.04 1.50 10.54
N LYS A 230 -10.11 0.90 11.74
CA LYS A 230 -9.14 -0.10 12.20
C LYS A 230 -9.41 -1.49 11.66
N ASP A 231 -10.67 -1.79 11.32
CA ASP A 231 -11.05 -3.07 10.73
C ASP A 231 -10.86 -3.04 9.21
N TYR A 232 -9.71 -3.54 8.77
CA TYR A 232 -9.37 -3.64 7.36
C TYR A 232 -10.26 -4.61 6.57
N LEU A 233 -11.06 -5.46 7.22
CA LEU A 233 -12.04 -6.33 6.54
C LEU A 233 -13.41 -5.65 6.34
N ALA A 234 -13.55 -4.39 6.79
CA ALA A 234 -14.81 -3.66 6.80
C ALA A 234 -14.72 -2.32 6.01
N PRO A 235 -14.45 -2.36 4.69
CA PRO A 235 -14.43 -1.16 3.85
C PRO A 235 -15.80 -0.47 3.84
N ILE A 236 -15.82 0.84 3.56
CA ILE A 236 -17.02 1.65 3.78
C ILE A 236 -18.19 1.22 2.90
N PHE A 237 -17.93 0.79 1.66
CA PHE A 237 -18.98 0.35 0.74
C PHE A 237 -19.68 -0.91 1.25
N ALA A 238 -18.94 -1.84 1.87
CA ALA A 238 -19.50 -3.06 2.44
C ALA A 238 -20.30 -2.76 3.70
N THR A 239 -19.74 -1.95 4.60
CA THR A 239 -20.38 -1.64 5.90
C THR A 239 -21.62 -0.75 5.75
N ARG A 240 -21.60 0.22 4.83
CA ARG A 240 -22.70 1.16 4.60
C ARG A 240 -23.64 0.76 3.48
N ARG A 241 -23.29 -0.29 2.72
CA ARG A 241 -24.03 -0.72 1.50
C ARG A 241 -24.20 0.40 0.49
N MET A 242 -23.20 1.27 0.38
CA MET A 242 -23.15 2.35 -0.61
C MET A 242 -22.38 1.89 -1.84
N THR A 243 -22.83 2.30 -3.02
CA THR A 243 -22.03 2.16 -4.24
C THR A 243 -20.80 3.07 -4.18
N THR A 244 -19.78 2.77 -4.97
CA THR A 244 -18.61 3.64 -5.15
C THR A 244 -19.00 5.09 -5.48
N LYS A 245 -19.97 5.29 -6.39
CA LYS A 245 -20.42 6.64 -6.77
C LYS A 245 -20.99 7.39 -5.58
N GLN A 246 -21.81 6.73 -4.77
CA GLN A 246 -22.40 7.31 -3.57
C GLN A 246 -21.31 7.68 -2.56
N THR A 247 -20.41 6.74 -2.24
CA THR A 247 -19.32 6.97 -1.28
C THR A 247 -18.42 8.14 -1.68
N VAL A 248 -17.93 8.15 -2.93
CA VAL A 248 -17.05 9.22 -3.43
C VAL A 248 -17.78 10.57 -3.46
N THR A 249 -19.07 10.57 -3.78
CA THR A 249 -19.88 11.79 -3.74
C THR A 249 -20.04 12.32 -2.32
N GLN A 250 -20.29 11.44 -1.35
CA GLN A 250 -20.35 11.84 0.05
C GLN A 250 -19.01 12.38 0.55
N LEU A 251 -17.90 11.73 0.18
CA LEU A 251 -16.56 12.24 0.49
C LEU A 251 -16.36 13.65 -0.08
N GLY A 252 -16.67 13.85 -1.36
CA GLY A 252 -16.61 15.17 -1.99
C GLY A 252 -17.49 16.20 -1.28
N LYS A 253 -18.72 15.85 -0.91
CA LYS A 253 -19.61 16.74 -0.14
C LYS A 253 -19.05 17.08 1.24
N ILE A 254 -18.43 16.12 1.94
CA ILE A 254 -17.76 16.35 3.23
C ILE A 254 -16.60 17.34 3.06
N ILE A 255 -15.75 17.15 2.05
CA ILE A 255 -14.64 18.06 1.72
C ILE A 255 -15.14 19.48 1.42
N LEU A 256 -16.36 19.62 0.89
CA LEU A 256 -17.00 20.91 0.60
C LEU A 256 -17.86 21.47 1.76
N ASN A 257 -17.78 20.90 2.97
CA ASN A 257 -18.63 21.27 4.13
C ASN A 257 -20.15 21.13 3.88
N GLN A 258 -20.55 20.21 3.02
CA GLN A 258 -21.95 19.91 2.72
C GLN A 258 -22.38 18.51 3.17
N GLY A 259 -21.42 17.65 3.51
CA GLY A 259 -21.68 16.30 3.99
C GLY A 259 -21.77 16.26 5.51
N THR A 260 -22.79 15.58 6.04
CA THR A 260 -22.99 15.39 7.49
C THR A 260 -22.64 13.97 7.95
N MET A 261 -22.50 13.03 7.00
CA MET A 261 -22.22 11.62 7.23
C MET A 261 -20.78 11.40 7.68
N ASP A 262 -20.58 10.51 8.65
CA ASP A 262 -19.25 10.02 9.00
C ASP A 262 -18.85 8.89 8.05
N LEU A 263 -17.68 9.03 7.43
CA LEU A 263 -17.07 8.06 6.52
C LEU A 263 -15.76 7.54 7.15
N PRO A 264 -15.83 6.55 8.05
CA PRO A 264 -14.63 5.85 8.50
C PRO A 264 -14.01 5.11 7.32
N MET A 265 -12.73 5.36 7.07
CA MET A 265 -11.98 4.71 5.99
C MET A 265 -10.52 4.56 6.37
N TYR A 266 -9.90 3.48 5.94
CA TYR A 266 -8.46 3.30 6.05
C TYR A 266 -7.73 4.18 5.02
N CYS A 267 -6.44 4.43 5.24
CA CYS A 267 -5.60 5.35 4.45
C CYS A 267 -5.69 5.10 2.93
N SER A 268 -5.54 3.84 2.52
CA SER A 268 -5.58 3.46 1.10
C SER A 268 -6.98 3.55 0.47
N GLU A 269 -8.06 3.36 1.22
CA GLU A 269 -9.43 3.60 0.74
C GLU A 269 -9.69 5.09 0.54
N PHE A 270 -9.19 5.95 1.45
CA PHE A 270 -9.23 7.39 1.26
C PHE A 270 -8.47 7.82 0.00
N ALA A 271 -7.22 7.35 -0.17
CA ALA A 271 -6.42 7.62 -1.36
C ALA A 271 -7.15 7.18 -2.64
N TRP A 272 -7.71 5.96 -2.65
CA TRP A 272 -8.48 5.44 -3.78
C TRP A 272 -9.72 6.30 -4.09
N HIS A 273 -10.48 6.72 -3.07
CA HIS A 273 -11.65 7.57 -3.27
C HIS A 273 -11.28 8.97 -3.79
N MET A 274 -10.18 9.56 -3.32
CA MET A 274 -9.68 10.84 -3.83
C MET A 274 -9.24 10.73 -5.30
N LEU A 275 -8.59 9.62 -5.67
CA LEU A 275 -8.27 9.35 -7.08
C LEU A 275 -9.53 9.21 -7.94
N ALA A 276 -10.60 8.59 -7.42
CA ALA A 276 -11.87 8.50 -8.13
C ALA A 276 -12.59 9.87 -8.24
N LEU A 277 -12.53 10.66 -7.17
CA LEU A 277 -13.08 12.02 -7.06
C LEU A 277 -12.43 12.99 -8.04
N SER A 278 -11.15 12.80 -8.38
CA SER A 278 -10.40 13.65 -9.32
C SER A 278 -11.03 13.76 -10.72
N SER A 279 -11.92 12.84 -11.10
CA SER A 279 -12.66 12.91 -12.38
C SER A 279 -13.91 13.81 -12.31
N CYS A 280 -14.24 14.33 -11.14
CA CYS A 280 -15.36 15.23 -10.90
C CYS A 280 -14.89 16.64 -10.56
N THR A 281 -15.62 17.62 -11.06
CA THR A 281 -15.59 19.00 -10.59
C THR A 281 -16.40 19.18 -9.30
N GLU A 282 -16.18 20.27 -8.58
CA GLU A 282 -17.01 20.61 -7.42
C GLU A 282 -18.50 20.75 -7.80
N ALA A 283 -18.79 21.38 -8.94
CA ALA A 283 -20.16 21.61 -9.39
C ALA A 283 -20.93 20.30 -9.61
N GLU A 284 -20.28 19.30 -10.21
CA GLU A 284 -20.87 17.97 -10.40
C GLU A 284 -21.14 17.26 -9.07
N ILE A 285 -20.24 17.38 -8.09
CA ILE A 285 -20.45 16.81 -6.74
C ILE A 285 -21.59 17.51 -6.01
N ARG A 286 -21.69 18.83 -6.11
CA ARG A 286 -22.78 19.61 -5.50
C ARG A 286 -24.14 19.26 -6.11
N ALA A 287 -24.19 19.09 -7.44
CA ALA A 287 -25.40 18.75 -8.18
C ALA A 287 -25.81 17.28 -8.06
N ALA A 288 -24.92 16.40 -7.57
CA ALA A 288 -25.18 14.97 -7.51
C ALA A 288 -26.32 14.60 -6.55
N GLY A 289 -27.29 13.85 -7.08
CA GLY A 289 -28.41 13.27 -6.34
C GLY A 289 -28.05 12.03 -5.50
N PRO A 290 -29.06 11.27 -5.03
CA PRO A 290 -28.86 10.13 -4.14
C PRO A 290 -28.10 8.95 -4.77
N ASP A 291 -28.08 8.85 -6.10
CA ASP A 291 -27.34 7.80 -6.83
C ASP A 291 -25.82 8.07 -6.91
N GLY A 292 -25.40 9.27 -6.51
CA GLY A 292 -24.02 9.75 -6.64
C GLY A 292 -23.70 10.37 -8.00
N ALA A 293 -22.55 11.04 -8.09
CA ALA A 293 -22.12 11.77 -9.27
C ALA A 293 -21.68 10.81 -10.39
N ALA A 294 -22.15 11.05 -11.61
CA ALA A 294 -21.83 10.21 -12.77
C ALA A 294 -20.36 10.29 -13.20
N CYS A 295 -19.70 11.42 -12.92
CA CYS A 295 -18.29 11.68 -13.22
C CYS A 295 -17.29 10.83 -12.41
N VAL A 296 -17.74 10.16 -11.34
CA VAL A 296 -16.86 9.36 -10.48
C VAL A 296 -16.24 8.22 -11.29
N LYS A 297 -14.91 8.19 -11.35
CA LYS A 297 -14.15 7.21 -12.14
C LYS A 297 -13.01 6.58 -11.34
N PRO A 298 -13.24 5.39 -10.77
CA PRO A 298 -12.20 4.57 -10.13
C PRO A 298 -10.94 4.39 -10.96
N VAL A 299 -9.81 4.20 -10.27
CA VAL A 299 -8.54 3.84 -10.92
C VAL A 299 -8.41 2.34 -11.18
N PHE A 300 -8.98 1.50 -10.31
CA PHE A 300 -9.12 0.05 -10.46
C PHE A 300 -10.21 -0.46 -9.52
N ASP A 301 -10.77 -1.64 -9.77
CA ASP A 301 -11.79 -2.25 -8.90
C ASP A 301 -11.18 -2.84 -7.62
N PRO A 302 -11.88 -2.80 -6.47
CA PRO A 302 -11.38 -3.42 -5.24
C PRO A 302 -11.07 -4.91 -5.48
N MET A 303 -9.98 -5.38 -4.88
CA MET A 303 -9.45 -6.72 -5.14
C MET A 303 -9.99 -7.73 -4.13
N GLN A 304 -10.40 -8.89 -4.62
CA GLN A 304 -10.59 -10.08 -3.78
C GLN A 304 -9.24 -10.58 -3.25
N LEU A 305 -9.20 -11.51 -2.29
CA LEU A 305 -7.92 -12.05 -1.80
C LEU A 305 -7.13 -12.77 -2.89
N ALA A 306 -7.80 -13.61 -3.67
CA ALA A 306 -7.22 -14.41 -4.75
C ALA A 306 -8.06 -14.25 -6.03
N ALA A 307 -7.39 -14.26 -7.20
CA ALA A 307 -8.06 -14.19 -8.49
C ALA A 307 -8.82 -15.49 -8.79
N THR A 308 -10.06 -15.35 -9.27
CA THR A 308 -10.89 -16.48 -9.71
C THR A 308 -10.94 -16.63 -11.23
N ASP A 309 -10.41 -15.66 -11.97
CA ASP A 309 -10.34 -15.64 -13.43
C ASP A 309 -9.05 -14.96 -13.92
N ALA A 310 -8.68 -15.20 -15.18
CA ALA A 310 -7.44 -14.66 -15.75
C ALA A 310 -7.49 -13.16 -16.07
N SER A 311 -8.64 -12.50 -15.90
CA SER A 311 -8.80 -11.07 -16.13
C SER A 311 -8.66 -10.24 -14.85
N SER A 312 -8.47 -10.90 -13.71
CA SER A 312 -8.37 -10.28 -12.38
C SER A 312 -7.05 -10.65 -11.70
N VAL A 313 -6.73 -9.87 -10.66
CA VAL A 313 -5.65 -10.17 -9.73
C VAL A 313 -6.19 -10.12 -8.30
N GLY A 314 -5.75 -11.06 -7.47
CA GLY A 314 -6.01 -11.07 -6.05
C GLY A 314 -5.05 -10.20 -5.25
N LEU A 315 -5.54 -9.60 -4.18
CA LEU A 315 -4.79 -8.78 -3.24
C LEU A 315 -3.54 -9.46 -2.71
N THR A 316 -3.59 -10.78 -2.55
CA THR A 316 -2.48 -11.55 -2.01
C THR A 316 -1.42 -11.86 -3.05
N GLU A 317 -1.71 -11.77 -4.36
CA GLU A 317 -0.89 -12.40 -5.41
C GLU A 317 0.38 -11.63 -5.81
N GLY A 318 0.76 -10.58 -5.09
CA GLY A 318 2.00 -9.84 -5.30
C GLY A 318 3.24 -10.74 -5.22
N PRO A 319 3.51 -11.38 -4.07
CA PRO A 319 4.60 -12.35 -3.95
C PRO A 319 4.49 -13.51 -4.95
N LEU A 320 3.28 -13.99 -5.25
CA LEU A 320 3.07 -15.06 -6.24
C LEU A 320 3.55 -14.63 -7.63
N THR A 321 3.25 -13.40 -8.05
CA THR A 321 3.72 -12.84 -9.32
C THR A 321 5.25 -12.89 -9.41
N THR A 322 5.94 -12.55 -8.32
CA THR A 322 7.41 -12.63 -8.26
C THR A 322 7.89 -14.08 -8.30
N ILE A 323 7.25 -15.01 -7.58
CA ILE A 323 7.56 -16.46 -7.62
C ILE A 323 7.44 -17.01 -9.04
N LEU A 324 6.38 -16.63 -9.77
CA LEU A 324 6.14 -17.11 -11.13
C LEU A 324 7.18 -16.60 -12.13
N SER A 325 7.87 -15.50 -11.83
CA SER A 325 9.01 -15.01 -12.63
C SER A 325 10.30 -15.81 -12.42
N ALA A 326 10.41 -16.58 -11.33
CA ALA A 326 11.58 -17.39 -11.03
C ALA A 326 11.60 -18.71 -11.83
N PRO A 327 12.78 -19.36 -11.99
CA PRO A 327 12.88 -20.68 -12.58
C PRO A 327 11.99 -21.70 -11.86
N ALA A 328 11.33 -22.59 -12.62
CA ALA A 328 10.35 -23.53 -12.08
C ALA A 328 10.91 -24.40 -10.93
N ALA A 329 12.19 -24.77 -11.00
CA ALA A 329 12.87 -25.56 -9.98
C ALA A 329 12.96 -24.87 -8.61
N ASP A 330 12.98 -23.53 -8.58
CA ASP A 330 13.18 -22.75 -7.36
C ASP A 330 11.85 -22.42 -6.66
N ARG A 331 10.74 -22.41 -7.41
CA ARG A 331 9.45 -21.86 -6.96
C ARG A 331 8.90 -22.52 -5.70
N ALA A 332 9.07 -23.84 -5.55
CA ALA A 332 8.58 -24.54 -4.37
C ALA A 332 9.26 -24.08 -3.07
N GLY A 333 10.57 -23.79 -3.13
CA GLY A 333 11.31 -23.21 -2.00
C GLY A 333 10.86 -21.78 -1.71
N LEU A 334 10.67 -20.98 -2.76
CA LEU A 334 10.19 -19.60 -2.63
C LEU A 334 8.79 -19.54 -2.00
N VAL A 335 7.84 -20.37 -2.46
CA VAL A 335 6.50 -20.46 -1.84
C VAL A 335 6.63 -20.69 -0.34
N ARG A 336 7.43 -21.68 0.07
CA ARG A 336 7.61 -22.01 1.49
C ARG A 336 8.09 -20.81 2.31
N SER A 337 9.08 -20.07 1.81
CA SER A 337 9.65 -18.91 2.49
C SER A 337 8.67 -17.74 2.71
N VAL A 338 7.61 -17.63 1.91
CA VAL A 338 6.54 -16.63 2.14
C VAL A 338 5.75 -16.96 3.40
N PHE A 339 5.51 -18.24 3.66
CA PHE A 339 4.63 -18.71 4.74
C PHE A 339 5.38 -19.18 5.99
N GLU A 340 6.71 -19.28 5.93
CA GLU A 340 7.54 -19.54 7.11
C GLU A 340 7.44 -18.36 8.08
N GLY A 341 7.02 -18.65 9.31
CA GLY A 341 7.02 -17.68 10.39
C GLY A 341 8.42 -17.44 10.93
N GLY A 342 8.69 -16.20 11.31
CA GLY A 342 9.88 -15.76 12.03
C GLY A 342 9.49 -14.96 13.27
N ASN A 343 10.15 -13.84 13.55
CA ASN A 343 9.99 -13.14 14.83
C ASN A 343 8.81 -12.14 14.80
N PRO A 344 7.67 -12.42 15.46
CA PRO A 344 6.52 -11.51 15.48
C PRO A 344 6.77 -10.24 16.32
N GLY A 345 7.86 -10.21 17.11
CA GLY A 345 8.20 -9.10 17.99
C GLY A 345 8.50 -7.79 17.27
N ARG A 346 8.72 -7.79 15.95
CA ARG A 346 8.90 -6.58 15.13
C ARG A 346 7.59 -5.96 14.63
N LEU A 347 6.46 -6.65 14.81
CA LEU A 347 5.15 -6.10 14.44
C LEU A 347 4.61 -5.23 15.57
N SER A 348 4.09 -4.05 15.21
CA SER A 348 3.27 -3.27 16.13
C SER A 348 2.03 -4.07 16.54
N SER A 349 1.43 -3.71 17.68
CA SER A 349 0.25 -4.37 18.24
C SER A 349 -0.89 -4.50 17.21
N GLY A 350 -1.15 -3.42 16.46
CA GLY A 350 -2.16 -3.40 15.39
C GLY A 350 -1.87 -4.39 14.26
N HIS A 351 -0.64 -4.41 13.73
CA HIS A 351 -0.27 -5.34 12.67
C HIS A 351 -0.30 -6.80 13.14
N ARG A 352 0.07 -7.05 14.40
CA ARG A 352 -0.01 -8.38 15.01
C ARG A 352 -1.45 -8.86 15.15
N ALA A 353 -2.35 -8.01 15.62
CA ALA A 353 -3.76 -8.33 15.76
C ALA A 353 -4.39 -8.71 14.40
N VAL A 354 -4.08 -7.96 13.34
CA VAL A 354 -4.55 -8.30 11.99
C VAL A 354 -3.92 -9.60 11.51
N ALA A 355 -2.62 -9.81 11.71
CA ALA A 355 -1.93 -11.04 11.33
C ALA A 355 -2.55 -12.29 11.99
N GLU A 356 -2.91 -12.19 13.28
CA GLU A 356 -3.60 -13.24 14.03
C GLU A 356 -5.03 -13.47 13.49
N GLN A 357 -5.77 -12.40 13.18
CA GLN A 357 -7.11 -12.48 12.61
C GLN A 357 -7.14 -13.24 11.28
N VAL A 358 -6.13 -13.05 10.41
CA VAL A 358 -6.07 -13.69 9.09
C VAL A 358 -5.25 -14.99 9.06
N ALA A 359 -4.61 -15.37 10.16
CA ALA A 359 -3.79 -16.58 10.25
C ALA A 359 -4.49 -17.87 9.75
N PRO A 360 -5.80 -18.09 10.01
CA PRO A 360 -6.51 -19.28 9.52
C PRO A 360 -6.53 -19.44 7.99
N LEU A 361 -6.33 -18.35 7.23
CA LEU A 361 -6.33 -18.36 5.76
C LEU A 361 -5.00 -18.83 5.17
N MET A 362 -3.91 -18.79 5.94
CA MET A 362 -2.53 -18.95 5.43
C MET A 362 -2.26 -20.34 4.88
N ALA A 363 -2.86 -21.38 5.47
CA ALA A 363 -2.71 -22.75 4.98
C ALA A 363 -3.33 -22.93 3.58
N GLY A 364 -4.55 -22.44 3.38
CA GLY A 364 -5.21 -22.47 2.07
C GLY A 364 -4.47 -21.62 1.04
N LEU A 365 -3.96 -20.45 1.45
CA LEU A 365 -3.20 -19.57 0.56
C LEU A 365 -1.86 -20.19 0.15
N SER A 366 -1.17 -20.88 1.07
CA SER A 366 0.05 -21.63 0.77
C SER A 366 -0.18 -22.75 -0.23
N GLN A 367 -1.29 -23.50 -0.10
CA GLN A 367 -1.68 -24.52 -1.07
C GLN A 367 -2.00 -23.91 -2.45
N TYR A 368 -2.75 -22.80 -2.47
CA TYR A 368 -3.04 -22.03 -3.68
C TYR A 368 -1.74 -21.60 -4.39
N TYR A 369 -0.79 -21.04 -3.64
CA TYR A 369 0.52 -20.65 -4.16
C TYR A 369 1.29 -21.86 -4.70
N GLY A 370 1.31 -22.96 -3.96
CA GLY A 370 1.98 -24.19 -4.36
C GLY A 370 1.46 -24.72 -5.70
N ALA A 371 0.14 -24.76 -5.87
CA ALA A 371 -0.48 -25.19 -7.13
C ALA A 371 -0.10 -24.27 -8.30
N ARG A 372 -0.19 -22.94 -8.12
CA ARG A 372 0.19 -21.96 -9.16
C ARG A 372 1.67 -22.04 -9.50
N ALA A 373 2.54 -22.17 -8.50
CA ALA A 373 3.98 -22.34 -8.67
C ALA A 373 4.35 -23.59 -9.49
N GLN A 374 3.56 -24.68 -9.35
CA GLN A 374 3.70 -25.92 -10.12
C GLN A 374 3.09 -25.85 -11.53
N GLY A 375 2.53 -24.70 -11.92
CA GLY A 375 2.00 -24.48 -13.28
C GLY A 375 0.48 -24.59 -13.41
N ALA A 376 -0.27 -24.71 -12.31
CA ALA A 376 -1.73 -24.63 -12.38
C ALA A 376 -2.16 -23.25 -12.94
N THR A 377 -3.12 -23.26 -13.87
CA THR A 377 -3.72 -22.04 -14.40
C THR A 377 -4.66 -21.41 -13.38
N VAL A 378 -5.07 -20.16 -13.61
CA VAL A 378 -6.06 -19.49 -12.74
C VAL A 378 -7.36 -20.31 -12.66
N GLN A 379 -7.80 -20.86 -13.79
CA GLN A 379 -9.01 -21.69 -13.87
C GLN A 379 -8.89 -22.98 -13.06
N MET A 380 -7.70 -23.61 -13.03
CA MET A 380 -7.48 -24.83 -12.24
C MET A 380 -7.52 -24.55 -10.73
N THR A 381 -7.22 -23.32 -10.31
CA THR A 381 -7.21 -22.92 -8.90
C THR A 381 -8.41 -22.08 -8.49
N SER A 382 -9.39 -21.87 -9.37
CA SER A 382 -10.49 -20.93 -9.13
C SER A 382 -11.33 -21.32 -7.93
N GLU A 383 -11.57 -22.62 -7.71
CA GLU A 383 -12.32 -23.10 -6.54
C GLU A 383 -11.59 -22.81 -5.23
N ALA A 384 -10.28 -23.06 -5.17
CA ALA A 384 -9.47 -22.72 -4.00
C ALA A 384 -9.46 -21.20 -3.75
N ALA A 385 -9.37 -20.40 -4.81
CA ALA A 385 -9.50 -18.94 -4.71
C ALA A 385 -10.88 -18.51 -4.19
N SER A 386 -11.97 -19.13 -4.69
CA SER A 386 -13.33 -18.87 -4.20
C SER A 386 -13.49 -19.20 -2.71
N GLN A 387 -12.90 -20.31 -2.24
CA GLN A 387 -12.92 -20.67 -0.82
C GLN A 387 -12.15 -19.66 0.04
N LEU A 388 -10.98 -19.20 -0.42
CA LEU A 388 -10.21 -18.15 0.25
C LEU A 388 -11.00 -16.84 0.34
N ASN A 389 -11.61 -16.42 -0.77
CA ASN A 389 -12.44 -15.22 -0.82
C ASN A 389 -13.68 -15.33 0.09
N ALA A 390 -14.33 -16.50 0.13
CA ALA A 390 -15.45 -16.76 1.03
C ALA A 390 -15.04 -16.70 2.51
N GLY A 391 -13.78 -17.06 2.84
CA GLY A 391 -13.21 -16.93 4.18
C GLY A 391 -13.17 -15.49 4.71
N VAL A 392 -13.22 -14.50 3.82
CA VAL A 392 -13.39 -13.07 4.15
C VAL A 392 -14.72 -12.51 3.63
N GLN A 393 -15.75 -13.38 3.56
CA GLN A 393 -17.11 -13.01 3.18
C GLN A 393 -17.22 -12.40 1.76
N ASN A 394 -16.27 -12.71 0.87
CA ASN A 394 -16.15 -12.15 -0.48
C ASN A 394 -16.11 -10.61 -0.49
N VAL A 395 -15.63 -9.98 0.57
CA VAL A 395 -15.49 -8.53 0.66
C VAL A 395 -14.18 -8.11 -0.02
N PRO A 396 -14.24 -7.45 -1.18
CA PRO A 396 -13.03 -7.01 -1.85
C PRO A 396 -12.45 -5.76 -1.15
N ASN A 397 -11.17 -5.48 -1.37
CA ASN A 397 -10.42 -4.51 -0.58
C ASN A 397 -9.61 -3.52 -1.43
N TYR A 398 -9.24 -2.41 -0.81
CA TYR A 398 -8.36 -1.38 -1.35
C TYR A 398 -7.11 -1.20 -0.48
N SER A 399 -6.60 -2.26 0.16
CA SER A 399 -5.45 -2.14 1.08
C SER A 399 -4.24 -1.51 0.37
N PRO A 400 -3.23 -1.00 1.10
CA PRO A 400 -2.03 -0.42 0.47
C PRO A 400 -1.42 -1.36 -0.58
N THR A 401 -1.41 -2.66 -0.30
CA THR A 401 -0.96 -3.75 -1.18
C THR A 401 -1.71 -3.81 -2.50
N ALA A 402 -3.00 -3.45 -2.55
CA ALA A 402 -3.79 -3.45 -3.78
C ALA A 402 -3.17 -2.54 -4.85
N PHE A 403 -2.65 -1.38 -4.44
CA PHE A 403 -1.95 -0.46 -5.36
C PHE A 403 -0.66 -1.08 -5.90
N LEU A 404 0.13 -1.71 -5.03
CA LEU A 404 1.39 -2.33 -5.41
C LEU A 404 1.16 -3.53 -6.34
N VAL A 405 0.22 -4.41 -6.01
CA VAL A 405 -0.16 -5.57 -6.84
C VAL A 405 -0.74 -5.13 -8.19
N SER A 406 -1.55 -4.06 -8.22
CA SER A 406 -2.03 -3.44 -9.46
C SER A 406 -0.88 -2.96 -10.34
N SER A 407 0.22 -2.51 -9.73
CA SER A 407 1.40 -2.03 -10.45
C SER A 407 2.25 -3.12 -11.09
N MET A 408 2.08 -4.36 -10.64
CA MET A 408 2.82 -5.53 -11.11
C MET A 408 2.12 -6.25 -12.28
N GLN A 409 0.95 -5.76 -12.69
CA GLN A 409 0.18 -6.37 -13.77
C GLN A 409 0.83 -6.19 -15.15
N GLU A 410 0.50 -7.10 -16.06
CA GLU A 410 0.80 -6.96 -17.48
C GLU A 410 0.18 -5.68 -18.06
N SER A 411 0.76 -5.14 -19.14
CA SER A 411 0.43 -3.80 -19.64
C SER A 411 -1.04 -3.59 -20.01
N GLY A 412 -1.80 -4.63 -20.35
CA GLY A 412 -3.23 -4.53 -20.68
C GLY A 412 -4.13 -4.37 -19.44
N LEU A 413 -3.72 -4.91 -18.29
CA LEU A 413 -4.48 -4.89 -17.03
C LEU A 413 -4.00 -3.79 -16.08
N ARG A 414 -2.74 -3.37 -16.22
CA ARG A 414 -2.09 -2.38 -15.37
C ARG A 414 -2.80 -1.03 -15.39
N LYS A 415 -3.24 -0.58 -14.20
CA LYS A 415 -3.84 0.75 -13.99
C LYS A 415 -2.97 1.68 -13.15
N ILE A 416 -1.96 1.13 -12.50
CA ILE A 416 -0.99 1.82 -11.67
C ILE A 416 0.40 1.46 -12.20
N ASP A 417 1.31 2.40 -12.31
CA ASP A 417 2.71 2.15 -12.65
C ASP A 417 3.57 2.23 -11.39
N TYR A 418 4.47 1.28 -11.22
CA TYR A 418 5.52 1.38 -10.21
C TYR A 418 6.54 2.43 -10.67
N VAL A 419 6.73 3.47 -9.86
CA VAL A 419 7.73 4.51 -10.10
C VAL A 419 9.02 4.14 -9.39
N ALA A 420 9.13 4.27 -8.08
CA ALA A 420 10.37 3.99 -7.38
C ALA A 420 10.10 3.63 -5.92
N THR A 421 11.12 3.16 -5.22
CA THR A 421 11.16 3.14 -3.77
C THR A 421 12.13 4.21 -3.30
N VAL A 422 11.70 5.19 -2.51
CA VAL A 422 12.62 6.06 -1.77
C VAL A 422 13.07 5.31 -0.53
N VAL A 423 14.36 5.35 -0.23
CA VAL A 423 14.94 4.77 0.98
C VAL A 423 15.74 5.84 1.70
N PHE A 424 15.48 6.02 2.98
CA PHE A 424 16.26 6.90 3.83
C PHE A 424 17.38 6.09 4.49
N VAL A 425 18.63 6.51 4.25
CA VAL A 425 19.82 5.86 4.81
C VAL A 425 20.47 6.77 5.86
N ASP A 426 20.94 6.18 6.95
CA ASP A 426 21.42 6.91 8.12
C ASP A 426 22.92 7.25 8.06
N SER A 427 23.71 6.53 7.27
CA SER A 427 25.17 6.65 7.27
C SER A 427 25.75 7.16 5.94
N ASP A 428 26.90 7.83 6.04
CA ASP A 428 27.69 8.19 4.86
C ASP A 428 28.18 6.96 4.11
N ALA A 429 28.47 5.86 4.81
CA ALA A 429 28.90 4.61 4.18
C ALA A 429 27.82 4.04 3.26
N ASP A 430 26.56 4.03 3.70
CA ASP A 430 25.42 3.55 2.91
C ASP A 430 25.15 4.47 1.73
N MET A 431 25.27 5.79 1.94
CA MET A 431 25.12 6.75 0.86
C MET A 431 26.22 6.60 -0.19
N GLN A 432 27.48 6.36 0.21
CA GLN A 432 28.58 6.08 -0.72
C GLN A 432 28.38 4.75 -1.43
N LYS A 433 27.85 3.74 -0.75
CA LYS A 433 27.48 2.46 -1.36
C LYS A 433 26.42 2.67 -2.44
N ALA A 434 25.36 3.41 -2.15
CA ALA A 434 24.32 3.74 -3.13
C ALA A 434 24.88 4.48 -4.35
N LYS A 435 25.82 5.42 -4.14
CA LYS A 435 26.51 6.12 -5.24
C LYS A 435 27.31 5.15 -6.11
N ARG A 436 28.10 4.24 -5.52
CA ARG A 436 28.85 3.22 -6.28
C ARG A 436 27.92 2.32 -7.09
N LEU A 437 26.83 1.85 -6.48
CA LEU A 437 25.84 1.00 -7.13
C LEU A 437 25.06 1.70 -8.26
N ALA A 438 24.94 3.04 -8.21
CA ALA A 438 24.26 3.82 -9.25
C ALA A 438 25.13 4.08 -10.48
N MET A 439 26.44 3.87 -10.40
CA MET A 439 27.35 4.06 -11.51
C MET A 439 27.20 2.97 -12.57
N PRO A 440 27.32 3.30 -13.87
CA PRO A 440 27.46 2.29 -14.91
C PRO A 440 28.66 1.37 -14.59
N GLN A 441 28.47 0.06 -14.70
CA GLN A 441 29.54 -0.92 -14.50
C GLN A 441 30.74 -0.56 -15.41
N GLY A 442 31.89 -0.24 -14.81
CA GLY A 442 33.10 0.22 -15.51
C GLY A 442 33.49 1.69 -15.31
N SER A 443 32.74 2.47 -14.52
CA SER A 443 33.05 3.88 -14.20
C SER A 443 33.72 3.98 -12.83
N SER A 444 34.91 4.59 -12.72
CA SER A 444 35.52 4.90 -11.42
C SER A 444 34.99 6.22 -10.85
N LEU A 445 34.85 6.32 -9.52
CA LEU A 445 34.65 7.59 -8.82
C LEU A 445 35.87 8.51 -9.08
N PRO A 446 35.68 9.80 -9.41
CA PRO A 446 36.75 10.78 -9.26
C PRO A 446 37.24 10.77 -7.82
N GLN A 447 38.54 10.60 -7.62
CA GLN A 447 39.19 10.60 -6.29
C GLN A 447 39.10 11.95 -5.60
#